data_AF-A0A355E2Q4-F1
#
_entry.id   AF-A0A355E2Q4-F1
#
_cell.length_a   1.000
_cell.length_b   1.000
_cell.length_c   1.000
_cell.angle_alpha   90.00
_cell.angle_beta   90.00
_cell.angle_gamma   90.00
#
_symmetry.space_group_name_H-M   'P 1'
#
loop_
_entity.id
_entity.type
_entity.pdbx_description
1 polymer ?
#
loop_
_entity_poly.entity_id
_entity_poly.type
_entity_poly.pdbx_seq_one_letter_code
_entity_poly.pdbx_strand_id
1 'polypeptide(L)'
;MALYRLKTIRLVNFHNFVDHTIAVLGHLFLVGDNASGKTTVLDAVQWVLSGGQDLEFNAAARVSGSREEGRTLHGAVQRRDSERGVINTARAVTYAALELEDEEGGPALSIGMGAELAHPEAQIATWGFMREGPLSEVPLLVPAEVPGALRPAKKEELRDALGKDRVYFQVGRYRDVLADKLTAGEHYFSRLTDFWRISKAYKQIAAQTQDHSQLLRKMLPKPDEEAFLKVSRGMEALAQIEDSLGGLREQLDYLRGLREHQLSVDRAREEVARYTFLKTLKERDLLSETLARQDSGLAAIRTEQERLGELVGQARAAVASREAELQDLRRQDREGLLEKRIELERDS
;
A
#
# COMPACT_ATOMS: atom_id res chain seq x y z
N MET A 1 -19.79 5.74 20.02
CA MET A 1 -19.06 6.75 20.80
C MET A 1 -19.68 8.06 20.37
N ALA A 2 -20.41 8.72 21.26
CA ALA A 2 -21.16 9.92 20.91
C ALA A 2 -20.21 11.04 20.49
N LEU A 3 -20.47 11.67 19.36
CA LEU A 3 -19.70 12.83 18.91
C LEU A 3 -20.34 14.08 19.50
N TYR A 4 -19.57 14.79 20.33
CA TYR A 4 -20.07 15.95 21.06
C TYR A 4 -19.60 17.25 20.41
N ARG A 5 -20.51 18.21 20.30
CA ARG A 5 -20.24 19.58 19.86
C ARG A 5 -20.47 20.56 21.00
N LEU A 6 -19.50 21.46 21.23
CA LEU A 6 -19.65 22.52 22.23
C LEU A 6 -20.73 23.52 21.78
N LYS A 7 -21.75 23.70 22.62
CA LYS A 7 -22.91 24.56 22.34
C LYS A 7 -22.97 25.80 23.24
N THR A 8 -22.62 25.65 24.51
CA THR A 8 -22.68 26.77 25.47
C THR A 8 -21.53 26.71 26.46
N ILE A 9 -20.98 27.87 26.80
CA ILE A 9 -20.00 28.07 27.86
C ILE A 9 -20.64 28.98 28.91
N ARG A 10 -20.66 28.58 30.18
CA ARG A 10 -21.16 29.40 31.29
C ARG A 10 -20.08 29.63 32.32
N LEU A 11 -19.89 30.89 32.71
CA LEU A 11 -18.88 31.35 33.65
C LEU A 11 -19.57 32.12 34.78
N VAL A 12 -19.39 31.67 36.02
CA VAL A 12 -19.96 32.31 37.21
C VAL A 12 -18.82 32.67 38.16
N ASN A 13 -18.69 33.95 38.50
CA ASN A 13 -17.61 34.48 39.35
C ASN A 13 -16.21 34.00 38.94
N PHE A 14 -15.96 33.85 37.64
CA PHE A 14 -14.68 33.38 37.10
C PHE A 14 -13.88 34.58 36.60
N HIS A 15 -12.89 35.03 37.39
CA HIS A 15 -12.09 36.22 37.12
C HIS A 15 -12.94 37.47 36.85
N ASN A 16 -13.05 37.96 35.60
CA ASN A 16 -13.82 39.16 35.30
C ASN A 16 -15.31 38.88 35.07
N PHE A 17 -15.70 37.61 34.96
CA PHE A 17 -17.07 37.19 34.64
C PHE A 17 -17.87 36.95 35.92
N VAL A 18 -18.93 37.73 36.15
CA VAL A 18 -19.85 37.59 37.29
C VAL A 18 -20.87 36.48 37.04
N ASP A 19 -21.65 36.61 35.97
CA ASP A 19 -22.50 35.54 35.42
C ASP A 19 -22.61 35.79 33.92
N HIS A 20 -21.95 34.96 33.12
CA HIS A 20 -21.91 35.10 31.67
C HIS A 20 -22.16 33.76 31.01
N THR A 21 -23.01 33.77 30.00
CA THR A 21 -23.29 32.61 29.15
C THR A 21 -22.95 32.97 27.71
N ILE A 22 -22.08 32.19 27.09
CA ILE A 22 -21.56 32.38 25.74
C ILE A 22 -22.08 31.20 24.90
N ALA A 23 -22.96 31.49 23.94
CA ALA A 23 -23.41 30.52 22.96
C ALA A 23 -22.33 30.27 21.89
N VAL A 24 -22.14 29.01 21.52
CA VAL A 24 -21.18 28.56 20.51
C VAL A 24 -21.96 28.02 19.31
N LEU A 25 -22.03 28.83 18.25
CA LEU A 25 -22.73 28.49 17.01
C LEU A 25 -21.73 27.98 15.96
N GLY A 26 -21.12 26.83 16.23
CA GLY A 26 -20.05 26.26 15.39
C GLY A 26 -18.69 26.83 15.74
N HIS A 27 -18.24 27.84 15.00
CA HIS A 27 -16.95 28.47 15.28
C HIS A 27 -17.12 29.67 16.20
N LEU A 28 -16.37 29.68 17.31
CA LEU A 28 -16.33 30.82 18.24
C LEU A 28 -15.09 31.67 17.97
N PHE A 29 -15.29 32.92 17.56
CA PHE A 29 -14.23 33.92 17.44
C PHE A 29 -14.32 34.93 18.58
N LEU A 30 -13.28 34.98 19.43
CA LEU A 30 -13.18 35.95 20.52
C LEU A 30 -12.28 37.11 20.10
N VAL A 31 -12.85 38.31 19.94
CA VAL A 31 -12.15 39.55 19.56
C VAL A 31 -12.25 40.57 20.70
N GLY A 32 -11.19 41.34 20.93
CA GLY A 32 -11.15 42.39 21.94
C GLY A 32 -9.72 42.78 22.30
N ASP A 33 -9.56 43.78 23.15
CA ASP A 33 -8.25 44.28 23.59
C ASP A 33 -7.52 43.33 24.55
N ASN A 34 -6.22 43.55 24.76
CA ASN A 34 -5.49 42.81 25.79
C ASN A 34 -6.19 42.96 27.15
N ALA A 35 -6.17 41.90 27.96
CA ALA A 35 -6.91 41.80 29.23
C ALA A 35 -8.46 41.81 29.15
N SER A 36 -9.06 41.79 27.96
CA SER A 36 -10.53 41.72 27.80
C SER A 36 -11.19 40.38 28.20
N GLY A 37 -10.43 39.43 28.78
CA GLY A 37 -10.94 38.13 29.23
C GLY A 37 -10.99 37.02 28.18
N LYS A 38 -10.49 37.22 26.95
CA LYS A 38 -10.48 36.18 25.89
C LYS A 38 -9.77 34.90 26.34
N THR A 39 -8.56 35.05 26.87
CA THR A 39 -7.79 33.89 27.33
C THR A 39 -8.43 33.23 28.54
N THR A 40 -9.08 34.02 29.40
CA THR A 40 -9.84 33.53 30.56
C THR A 40 -11.00 32.61 30.16
N VAL A 41 -11.69 32.90 29.06
CA VAL A 41 -12.74 32.00 28.53
C VAL A 41 -12.14 30.68 28.07
N LEU A 42 -11.03 30.73 27.31
CA LEU A 42 -10.34 29.52 26.83
C LEU A 42 -9.80 28.67 28.00
N ASP A 43 -9.24 29.36 28.99
CA ASP A 43 -8.75 28.83 30.25
C ASP A 43 -9.84 28.06 31.01
N ALA A 44 -11.04 28.63 31.11
CA ALA A 44 -12.19 27.99 31.74
C ALA A 44 -12.65 26.74 30.98
N VAL A 45 -12.72 26.80 29.65
CA VAL A 45 -13.05 25.63 28.81
C VAL A 45 -12.04 24.51 29.01
N GLN A 46 -10.75 24.83 28.99
CA GLN A 46 -9.68 23.86 29.20
C GLN A 46 -9.75 23.25 30.61
N TRP A 47 -10.02 24.05 31.63
CA TRP A 47 -10.13 23.59 33.01
C TRP A 47 -11.26 22.56 33.18
N VAL A 48 -12.42 22.81 32.56
CA VAL A 48 -13.53 21.85 32.59
C VAL A 48 -13.18 20.57 31.83
N LEU A 49 -12.61 20.69 30.63
CA LEU A 49 -12.31 19.54 29.79
C LEU A 49 -11.14 18.69 30.31
N SER A 50 -10.19 19.28 31.05
CA SER A 50 -9.10 18.53 31.71
C SER A 50 -9.53 17.85 33.01
N GLY A 51 -10.79 18.01 33.40
CA GLY A 51 -11.30 17.53 34.67
C GLY A 51 -10.55 18.13 35.86
N GLY A 52 -10.08 19.37 35.76
CA GLY A 52 -9.52 20.10 36.88
C GLY A 52 -8.09 19.75 37.23
N GLN A 53 -7.40 19.02 36.36
CA GLN A 53 -5.95 18.89 36.44
C GLN A 53 -5.32 20.28 36.41
N ASP A 54 -4.28 20.50 37.23
CA ASP A 54 -3.55 21.77 37.31
C ASP A 54 -3.01 22.18 35.95
N LEU A 55 -3.82 22.92 35.21
CA LEU A 55 -3.42 23.61 34.01
C LEU A 55 -2.86 24.95 34.46
N GLU A 56 -1.57 25.16 34.22
CA GLU A 56 -1.01 26.51 34.34
C GLU A 56 -1.79 27.45 33.41
N PHE A 57 -2.59 28.32 34.02
CA PHE A 57 -3.32 29.37 33.32
C PHE A 57 -2.29 30.31 32.68
N ASN A 58 -2.34 30.43 31.35
CA ASN A 58 -1.39 31.22 30.56
C ASN A 58 0.11 30.91 30.76
N ALA A 59 0.58 29.74 30.29
CA ALA A 59 2.01 29.48 30.04
C ALA A 59 2.69 30.55 29.15
N ALA A 60 1.89 31.41 28.50
CA ALA A 60 2.32 32.44 27.60
C ALA A 60 3.18 33.56 28.21
N ALA A 61 3.01 33.85 29.50
CA ALA A 61 3.69 34.98 30.14
C ALA A 61 5.10 34.63 30.67
N ARG A 62 5.52 33.35 30.65
CA ARG A 62 6.79 32.92 31.27
C ARG A 62 8.05 33.44 30.57
N VAL A 63 8.01 33.76 29.28
CA VAL A 63 9.23 34.16 28.55
C VAL A 63 9.49 35.67 28.55
N SER A 64 8.53 36.51 28.97
CA SER A 64 8.76 37.97 29.12
C SER A 64 9.14 38.40 30.55
N GLY A 65 9.49 37.46 31.43
CA GLY A 65 10.14 37.78 32.71
C GLY A 65 9.26 38.41 33.81
N SER A 66 7.95 38.58 33.63
CA SER A 66 7.06 39.06 34.69
C SER A 66 6.19 37.93 35.24
N ARG A 67 6.49 37.48 36.46
CA ARG A 67 5.54 36.74 37.31
C ARG A 67 4.44 37.73 37.72
N GLU A 68 3.41 37.90 36.90
CA GLU A 68 2.22 38.65 37.33
C GLU A 68 1.31 37.74 38.18
N GLU A 69 1.20 38.09 39.45
CA GLU A 69 0.65 37.31 40.59
C GLU A 69 -0.88 37.09 40.57
N GLY A 70 -1.54 37.16 39.41
CA GLY A 70 -3.00 37.02 39.25
C GLY A 70 -3.46 35.83 38.40
N ARG A 71 -2.54 35.04 37.83
CA ARG A 71 -2.83 34.11 36.71
C ARG A 71 -2.78 32.64 37.09
N THR A 72 -3.32 32.29 38.25
CA THR A 72 -3.53 30.92 38.72
C THR A 72 -5.03 30.67 38.94
N LEU A 73 -5.47 29.42 39.12
CA LEU A 73 -6.87 29.15 39.53
C LEU A 73 -7.25 30.00 40.76
N HIS A 74 -6.28 30.17 41.65
CA HIS A 74 -6.38 31.00 42.84
C HIS A 74 -6.66 32.47 42.50
N GLY A 75 -5.91 33.06 41.56
CA GLY A 75 -6.16 34.42 41.07
C GLY A 75 -7.51 34.58 40.36
N ALA A 76 -7.95 33.57 39.60
CA ALA A 76 -9.25 33.55 38.95
C ALA A 76 -10.41 33.51 39.96
N VAL A 77 -10.30 32.71 41.02
CA VAL A 77 -11.29 32.64 42.12
C VAL A 77 -11.27 33.92 42.98
N GLN A 78 -10.09 34.47 43.24
CA GLN A 78 -9.92 35.76 43.95
C GLN A 78 -10.36 36.97 43.13
N ARG A 79 -10.54 36.80 41.81
CA ARG A 79 -10.79 37.90 40.87
C ARG A 79 -9.77 39.02 41.06
N ARG A 80 -8.49 38.64 41.13
CA ARG A 80 -7.38 39.57 41.35
C ARG A 80 -7.08 40.31 40.05
N ASP A 81 -7.26 41.63 40.07
CA ASP A 81 -6.96 42.52 38.95
C ASP A 81 -5.69 43.33 39.28
N SER A 82 -4.79 43.50 38.31
CA SER A 82 -3.54 44.24 38.45
C SER A 82 -3.77 45.71 38.83
N GLU A 83 -4.88 46.31 38.41
CA GLU A 83 -5.20 47.72 38.68
C GLU A 83 -6.10 47.91 39.90
N ARG A 84 -6.98 46.94 40.20
CA ARG A 84 -8.02 47.06 41.24
C ARG A 84 -7.77 46.20 42.49
N GLY A 85 -6.72 45.39 42.50
CA GLY A 85 -6.40 44.48 43.61
C GLY A 85 -7.31 43.25 43.66
N VAL A 86 -7.39 42.61 44.82
CA VAL A 86 -8.24 41.42 45.04
C VAL A 86 -9.69 41.85 45.30
N ILE A 87 -10.60 41.47 44.41
CA ILE A 87 -12.03 41.80 44.55
C ILE A 87 -12.70 40.87 45.59
N ASN A 88 -12.33 39.59 45.61
CA ASN A 88 -12.87 38.64 46.58
C ASN A 88 -11.94 38.48 47.80
N THR A 89 -12.19 39.26 48.85
CA THR A 89 -11.44 39.21 50.12
C THR A 89 -12.03 38.21 51.14
N ALA A 90 -13.18 37.62 50.83
CA ALA A 90 -13.90 36.65 51.66
C ALA A 90 -14.09 35.30 50.93
N ARG A 91 -14.90 34.39 51.51
CA ARG A 91 -15.23 33.10 50.90
C ARG A 91 -15.80 33.29 49.49
N ALA A 92 -15.15 32.72 48.49
CA ALA A 92 -15.52 32.87 47.08
C ALA A 92 -15.77 31.52 46.43
N VAL A 93 -16.85 31.41 45.67
CA VAL A 93 -17.18 30.24 44.86
C VAL A 93 -17.25 30.69 43.39
N THR A 94 -16.67 29.88 42.51
CA THR A 94 -16.66 30.09 41.06
C THR A 94 -17.10 28.84 40.33
N TYR A 95 -17.65 29.00 39.13
CA TYR A 95 -17.98 27.91 38.23
C TYR A 95 -17.56 28.20 36.80
N ALA A 96 -17.08 27.15 36.14
CA ALA A 96 -17.01 27.06 34.69
C ALA A 96 -17.80 25.83 34.25
N ALA A 97 -18.65 25.97 33.24
CA ALA A 97 -19.48 24.88 32.76
C ALA A 97 -19.65 24.92 31.25
N LEU A 98 -19.83 23.75 30.65
CA LEU A 98 -19.95 23.53 29.22
C LEU A 98 -21.20 22.70 28.94
N GLU A 99 -21.93 23.08 27.92
CA GLU A 99 -23.00 22.28 27.32
C GLU A 99 -22.47 21.66 26.03
N LEU A 100 -22.49 20.33 25.97
CA LEU A 100 -22.08 19.53 24.84
C LEU A 100 -23.33 18.90 24.20
N GLU A 101 -23.61 19.25 22.95
CA GLU A 101 -24.71 18.68 22.19
C GLU A 101 -24.23 17.39 21.50
N ASP A 102 -25.03 16.33 21.58
CA ASP A 102 -24.74 15.08 20.87
C ASP A 102 -25.14 15.24 19.40
N GLU A 103 -24.19 15.04 18.49
CA GLU A 103 -24.45 15.14 17.05
C GLU A 103 -25.36 14.01 16.53
N GLU A 104 -25.47 12.90 17.26
CA GLU A 104 -26.38 11.79 16.92
C GLU A 104 -27.81 12.04 17.41
N GLY A 105 -28.10 13.22 17.98
CA GLY A 105 -29.44 13.60 18.45
C GLY A 105 -29.80 13.08 19.85
N GLY A 106 -28.81 12.57 20.59
CA GLY A 106 -28.96 12.21 22.00
C GLY A 106 -29.15 13.42 22.93
N PRO A 107 -29.40 13.19 24.23
CA PRO A 107 -29.53 14.26 25.21
C PRO A 107 -28.22 15.05 25.33
N ALA A 108 -28.31 16.39 25.42
CA ALA A 108 -27.15 17.23 25.68
C ALA A 108 -26.46 16.82 27.00
N LEU A 109 -25.15 16.99 27.06
CA LEU A 109 -24.33 16.69 28.21
C LEU A 109 -23.81 17.99 28.81
N SER A 110 -24.23 18.29 30.04
CA SER A 110 -23.73 19.40 30.83
C SER A 110 -22.60 18.93 31.75
N ILE A 111 -21.42 19.49 31.56
CA ILE A 111 -20.24 19.25 32.40
C ILE A 111 -19.75 20.55 33.00
N GLY A 112 -19.12 20.49 34.16
CA GLY A 112 -18.53 21.69 34.72
C GLY A 112 -17.72 21.44 35.96
N MET A 113 -17.05 22.50 36.39
CA MET A 113 -16.19 22.51 37.54
C MET A 113 -16.49 23.71 38.42
N GLY A 114 -16.52 23.45 39.71
CA GLY A 114 -16.59 24.46 40.75
C GLY A 114 -15.27 24.54 41.49
N ALA A 115 -14.94 25.75 41.95
CA ALA A 115 -13.85 25.96 42.86
C ALA A 115 -14.28 26.91 43.98
N GLU A 116 -13.78 26.64 45.18
CA GLU A 116 -14.05 27.41 46.37
C GLU A 116 -12.75 27.80 47.05
N LEU A 117 -12.70 29.06 47.46
CA LEU A 117 -11.67 29.58 48.34
C LEU A 117 -12.33 30.05 49.64
N ALA A 118 -11.99 29.44 50.77
CA ALA A 118 -12.59 29.77 52.07
C ALA A 118 -12.14 31.16 52.59
N HIS A 119 -10.88 31.51 52.35
CA HIS A 119 -10.24 32.79 52.67
C HIS A 119 -9.02 32.97 51.76
N PRO A 120 -8.47 34.19 51.59
CA PRO A 120 -7.44 34.48 50.58
C PRO A 120 -6.14 33.66 50.64
N GLU A 121 -5.84 32.99 51.76
CA GLU A 121 -4.64 32.15 51.92
C GLU A 121 -4.96 30.64 51.99
N ALA A 122 -6.25 30.28 51.87
CA ALA A 122 -6.68 28.89 51.94
C ALA A 122 -6.28 28.09 50.69
N GLN A 123 -6.15 26.78 50.82
CA GLN A 123 -6.11 25.90 49.65
C GLN A 123 -7.46 25.93 48.93
N ILE A 124 -7.43 25.92 47.59
CA ILE A 124 -8.63 25.84 46.78
C ILE A 124 -9.21 24.44 46.87
N ALA A 125 -10.49 24.37 47.20
CA ALA A 125 -11.26 23.14 47.03
C ALA A 125 -11.91 23.14 45.64
N THR A 126 -11.70 22.11 44.85
CA THR A 126 -12.31 21.94 43.52
C THR A 126 -13.26 20.74 43.51
N TRP A 127 -14.29 20.79 42.66
CA TRP A 127 -15.20 19.68 42.41
C TRP A 127 -15.69 19.71 40.97
N GLY A 128 -16.09 18.55 40.46
CA GLY A 128 -16.71 18.41 39.15
C GLY A 128 -18.20 18.10 39.25
N PHE A 129 -18.94 18.37 38.19
CA PHE A 129 -20.29 17.85 38.03
C PHE A 129 -20.53 17.43 36.59
N MET A 130 -21.41 16.44 36.42
CA MET A 130 -21.82 15.93 35.12
C MET A 130 -23.29 15.55 35.16
N ARG A 131 -24.05 16.01 34.17
CA ARG A 131 -25.48 15.75 34.05
C ARG A 131 -25.90 15.71 32.59
N GLU A 132 -26.80 14.79 32.26
CA GLU A 132 -27.54 14.82 30.98
C GLU A 132 -28.70 15.83 31.08
N GLY A 133 -28.81 16.68 30.06
CA GLY A 133 -29.71 17.83 29.96
C GLY A 133 -28.98 19.14 29.64
N PRO A 134 -29.74 20.21 29.37
CA PRO A 134 -29.20 21.52 29.06
C PRO A 134 -28.57 22.20 30.28
N LEU A 135 -27.60 23.09 30.04
CA LEU A 135 -26.85 23.77 31.09
C LEU A 135 -27.67 24.84 31.81
N SER A 136 -28.75 25.32 31.17
CA SER A 136 -29.72 26.23 31.77
C SER A 136 -30.41 25.66 33.01
N GLU A 137 -30.57 24.34 33.07
CA GLU A 137 -31.21 23.64 34.19
C GLU A 137 -30.24 23.32 35.34
N VAL A 138 -28.97 23.68 35.22
CA VAL A 138 -27.99 23.48 36.29
C VAL A 138 -28.05 24.68 37.25
N PRO A 139 -28.40 24.47 38.54
CA PRO A 139 -28.58 25.55 39.51
C PRO A 139 -27.24 26.03 40.07
N LEU A 140 -26.45 26.71 39.24
CA LEU A 140 -25.17 27.30 39.63
C LEU A 140 -25.31 28.55 40.50
N LEU A 141 -26.49 29.17 40.49
CA LEU A 141 -26.82 30.36 41.26
C LEU A 141 -28.00 30.08 42.20
N VAL A 142 -27.91 30.59 43.41
CA VAL A 142 -28.97 30.53 44.44
C VAL A 142 -29.25 31.94 44.98
N PRO A 143 -30.46 32.20 45.51
CA PRO A 143 -30.78 33.46 46.17
C PRO A 143 -29.78 33.76 47.30
N ALA A 144 -29.25 34.98 47.31
CA ALA A 144 -28.42 35.49 48.40
C ALA A 144 -29.29 35.96 49.58
N GLU A 145 -28.64 36.24 50.71
CA GLU A 145 -29.31 36.79 51.90
C GLU A 145 -29.88 38.19 51.65
N VAL A 146 -29.30 38.93 50.69
CA VAL A 146 -29.84 40.21 50.24
C VAL A 146 -30.97 39.96 49.23
N PRO A 147 -32.19 40.50 49.47
CA PRO A 147 -33.32 40.33 48.57
C PRO A 147 -32.99 40.78 47.14
N GLY A 148 -33.17 39.89 46.17
CA GLY A 148 -32.93 40.15 44.74
C GLY A 148 -31.48 39.95 44.26
N ALA A 149 -30.54 39.65 45.15
CA ALA A 149 -29.17 39.27 44.75
C ALA A 149 -29.05 37.76 44.59
N LEU A 150 -28.28 37.32 43.59
CA LEU A 150 -27.91 35.92 43.38
C LEU A 150 -26.46 35.71 43.82
N ARG A 151 -26.19 34.57 44.46
CA ARG A 151 -24.84 34.11 44.78
C ARG A 151 -24.58 32.75 44.14
N PRO A 152 -23.32 32.38 43.87
CA PRO A 152 -23.01 31.02 43.44
C PRO A 152 -23.43 29.98 44.49
N ALA A 153 -23.95 28.86 44.02
CA ALA A 153 -24.29 27.70 44.84
C ALA A 153 -23.03 27.11 45.47
N LYS A 154 -23.09 26.68 46.73
CA LYS A 154 -21.99 25.91 47.35
C LYS A 154 -21.98 24.48 46.83
N LYS A 155 -20.87 23.77 47.02
CA LYS A 155 -20.74 22.37 46.56
C LYS A 155 -21.81 21.43 47.15
N GLU A 156 -22.21 21.65 48.41
CA GLU A 156 -23.28 20.87 49.04
C GLU A 156 -24.66 21.19 48.43
N GLU A 157 -24.96 22.47 48.23
CA GLU A 157 -26.23 22.94 47.64
C GLU A 157 -26.40 22.41 46.21
N LEU A 158 -25.31 22.43 45.43
CA LEU A 158 -25.31 21.89 44.07
C LEU A 158 -25.51 20.36 44.07
N ARG A 159 -24.90 19.65 45.04
CA ARG A 159 -25.08 18.21 45.20
C ARG A 159 -26.52 17.85 45.61
N ASP A 160 -27.13 18.65 46.46
CA ASP A 160 -28.50 18.41 46.91
C ASP A 160 -29.50 18.67 45.78
N ALA A 161 -29.21 19.63 44.89
CA ALA A 161 -30.06 19.93 43.74
C ALA A 161 -29.88 18.96 42.54
N LEU A 162 -28.65 18.52 42.25
CA LEU A 162 -28.36 17.63 41.11
C LEU A 162 -28.38 16.14 41.47
N GLY A 163 -28.24 15.81 42.75
CA GLY A 163 -28.07 14.44 43.24
C GLY A 163 -26.60 14.04 43.46
N LYS A 164 -26.39 13.10 44.39
CA LYS A 164 -25.06 12.66 44.85
C LYS A 164 -24.20 12.03 43.75
N ASP A 165 -24.81 11.38 42.77
CA ASP A 165 -24.10 10.67 41.70
C ASP A 165 -23.65 11.58 40.55
N ARG A 166 -24.08 12.85 40.57
CA ARG A 166 -23.79 13.83 39.51
C ARG A 166 -22.76 14.87 39.90
N VAL A 167 -22.40 14.95 41.19
CA VAL A 167 -21.43 15.90 41.73
C VAL A 167 -20.30 15.15 42.42
N TYR A 168 -19.08 15.46 42.03
CA TYR A 168 -17.88 14.72 42.39
C TYR A 168 -16.92 15.64 43.15
N PHE A 169 -16.81 15.43 44.46
CA PHE A 169 -15.86 16.18 45.30
C PHE A 169 -14.42 15.71 45.13
N GLN A 170 -14.23 14.46 44.68
CA GLN A 170 -12.92 13.93 44.33
C GLN A 170 -12.69 14.11 42.83
N VAL A 171 -11.72 14.96 42.50
CA VAL A 171 -11.36 15.29 41.12
C VAL A 171 -10.88 14.04 40.35
N GLY A 172 -10.19 13.11 41.00
CA GLY A 172 -9.78 11.84 40.37
C GLY A 172 -10.97 11.05 39.83
N ARG A 173 -11.98 10.80 40.68
CA ARG A 173 -13.20 10.10 40.25
C ARG A 173 -13.97 10.86 39.17
N TYR A 174 -14.01 12.19 39.24
CA TYR A 174 -14.60 13.01 38.18
C TYR A 174 -13.88 12.81 36.85
N ARG A 175 -12.55 12.78 36.86
CA ARG A 175 -11.71 12.54 35.67
C ARG A 175 -11.94 11.17 35.07
N ASP A 176 -12.10 10.13 35.89
CA ASP A 176 -12.37 8.78 35.40
C ASP A 176 -13.71 8.74 34.64
N VAL A 177 -14.76 9.31 35.25
CA VAL A 177 -16.09 9.39 34.62
C VAL A 177 -16.06 10.27 33.35
N LEU A 178 -15.31 11.37 33.37
CA LEU A 178 -15.15 12.25 32.22
C LEU A 178 -14.36 11.56 31.11
N ALA A 179 -13.31 10.81 31.45
CA ALA A 179 -12.50 10.04 30.52
C ALA A 179 -13.34 8.95 29.86
N ASP A 180 -14.16 8.21 30.60
CA ASP A 180 -15.02 7.15 30.07
C ASP A 180 -16.13 7.70 29.15
N LYS A 181 -16.66 8.90 29.45
CA LYS A 181 -17.74 9.51 28.67
C LYS A 181 -17.23 10.21 27.40
N LEU A 182 -16.11 10.94 27.48
CA LEU A 182 -15.57 11.72 26.36
C LEU A 182 -14.51 10.97 25.53
N THR A 183 -13.87 9.95 26.10
CA THR A 183 -12.78 9.22 25.44
C THR A 183 -12.91 7.71 25.67
N ALA A 184 -12.13 6.89 24.95
CA ALA A 184 -12.08 5.45 25.18
C ALA A 184 -11.12 5.08 26.34
N GLY A 185 -11.27 5.75 27.50
CA GLY A 185 -10.52 5.48 28.73
C GLY A 185 -9.39 6.46 29.08
N GLU A 186 -8.87 6.33 30.29
CA GLU A 186 -7.93 7.27 30.95
C GLU A 186 -6.68 7.60 30.13
N HIS A 187 -6.11 6.62 29.42
CA HIS A 187 -4.91 6.82 28.61
C HIS A 187 -5.14 7.80 27.44
N TYR A 188 -6.32 7.78 26.81
CA TYR A 188 -6.65 8.73 25.75
C TYR A 188 -6.98 10.11 26.33
N PHE A 189 -7.68 10.15 27.46
CA PHE A 189 -7.96 11.38 28.18
C PHE A 189 -6.67 12.11 28.60
N SER A 190 -5.72 11.42 29.25
CA SER A 190 -4.43 12.01 29.64
C SER A 190 -3.70 12.60 28.42
N ARG A 191 -3.64 11.85 27.30
CA ARG A 191 -3.03 12.34 26.06
C ARG A 191 -3.73 13.59 25.51
N LEU A 192 -5.05 13.64 25.56
CA LEU A 192 -5.83 14.81 25.12
C LEU A 192 -5.56 16.03 26.00
N THR A 193 -5.48 15.84 27.32
CA THR A 193 -5.12 16.93 28.25
C THR A 193 -3.71 17.44 28.05
N ASP A 194 -2.74 16.54 27.78
CA ASP A 194 -1.38 16.91 27.42
C ASP A 194 -1.35 17.69 26.10
N PHE A 195 -2.10 17.23 25.10
CA PHE A 195 -2.22 17.91 23.81
C PHE A 195 -2.79 19.32 23.97
N TRP A 196 -3.84 19.53 24.76
CA TRP A 196 -4.39 20.86 25.01
C TRP A 196 -3.42 21.77 25.76
N ARG A 197 -2.70 21.23 26.76
CA ARG A 197 -1.65 21.95 27.48
C ARG A 197 -0.57 22.46 26.53
N ILE A 198 -0.11 21.61 25.61
CA ILE A 198 0.94 21.99 24.66
C ILE A 198 0.38 22.89 23.55
N SER A 199 -0.87 22.68 23.09
CA SER A 199 -1.53 23.51 22.08
C SER A 199 -1.73 24.95 22.53
N LYS A 200 -2.00 25.17 23.82
CA LYS A 200 -2.00 26.51 24.41
C LYS A 200 -0.62 27.17 24.35
N ALA A 201 0.44 26.39 24.56
CA ALA A 201 1.83 26.83 24.45
C ALA A 201 2.33 26.89 23.00
N TYR A 202 1.65 26.25 22.04
CA TYR A 202 2.08 26.09 20.65
C TYR A 202 2.37 27.42 19.96
N LYS A 203 1.49 28.42 20.15
CA LYS A 203 1.67 29.75 19.55
C LYS A 203 2.97 30.44 19.99
N GLN A 204 3.55 30.02 21.11
CA GLN A 204 4.80 30.54 21.66
C GLN A 204 6.00 29.65 21.41
N ILE A 205 5.82 28.33 21.53
CA ILE A 205 6.87 27.39 21.19
C ILE A 205 7.19 27.54 19.69
N ALA A 206 6.19 27.69 18.82
CA ALA A 206 6.37 27.99 17.40
C ALA A 206 6.97 29.39 17.15
N ALA A 207 6.84 30.34 18.09
CA ALA A 207 7.50 31.65 18.00
C ALA A 207 8.97 31.63 18.45
N GLN A 208 9.39 30.61 19.21
CA GLN A 208 10.74 30.50 19.77
C GLN A 208 11.58 29.37 19.16
N THR A 209 10.97 28.46 18.41
CA THR A 209 11.64 27.27 17.90
C THR A 209 11.92 27.43 16.41
N GLN A 210 13.20 27.42 16.01
CA GLN A 210 13.59 27.44 14.60
C GLN A 210 13.25 26.13 13.86
N ASP A 211 13.07 25.02 14.58
CA ASP A 211 12.81 23.69 14.01
C ASP A 211 11.43 23.14 14.40
N HIS A 212 10.46 23.39 13.53
CA HIS A 212 9.05 23.02 13.72
C HIS A 212 8.83 21.50 13.67
N SER A 213 9.75 20.76 13.02
CA SER A 213 9.64 19.32 12.76
C SER A 213 9.84 18.50 14.03
N GLN A 214 10.74 18.93 14.93
CA GLN A 214 10.98 18.26 16.21
C GLN A 214 9.81 18.44 17.18
N LEU A 215 9.14 19.58 17.13
CA LEU A 215 7.92 19.79 17.91
C LEU A 215 6.81 18.88 17.42
N LEU A 216 6.58 18.81 16.11
CA LEU A 216 5.59 17.92 15.53
C LEU A 216 5.88 16.45 15.89
N ARG A 217 7.15 16.02 15.85
CA ARG A 217 7.55 14.65 16.25
C ARG A 217 7.32 14.34 17.73
N LYS A 218 7.39 15.34 18.62
CA LYS A 218 6.98 15.18 20.03
C LYS A 218 5.46 15.16 20.21
N MET A 219 4.74 15.84 19.32
CA MET A 219 3.27 15.99 19.36
C MET A 219 2.54 14.80 18.74
N LEU A 220 3.14 14.19 17.71
CA LEU A 220 2.62 12.99 17.09
C LEU A 220 2.90 11.81 18.02
N PRO A 221 1.93 10.88 18.17
CA PRO A 221 2.15 9.69 18.98
C PRO A 221 3.40 8.98 18.46
N LYS A 222 4.25 8.51 19.38
CA LYS A 222 5.26 7.51 19.01
C LYS A 222 4.48 6.37 18.34
N PRO A 223 4.76 6.04 17.07
CA PRO A 223 4.11 4.92 16.44
C PRO A 223 4.32 3.72 17.35
N ASP A 224 3.27 2.91 17.53
CA ASP A 224 3.39 1.65 18.23
C ASP A 224 4.52 0.86 17.57
N GLU A 225 5.67 0.77 18.27
CA GLU A 225 6.89 0.20 17.71
C GLU A 225 6.64 -1.23 17.24
N GLU A 226 5.74 -1.95 17.90
CA GLU A 226 5.36 -3.30 17.54
C GLU A 226 4.57 -3.33 16.24
N ALA A 227 3.58 -2.46 16.09
CA ALA A 227 2.80 -2.33 14.85
C ALA A 227 3.68 -1.88 13.68
N PHE A 228 4.58 -0.92 13.90
CA PHE A 228 5.52 -0.44 12.89
C PHE A 228 6.52 -1.52 12.46
N LEU A 229 7.12 -2.24 13.41
CA LEU A 229 8.02 -3.36 13.14
C LEU A 229 7.31 -4.49 12.38
N LYS A 230 6.04 -4.77 12.70
CA LYS A 230 5.23 -5.77 12.00
C LYS A 230 4.97 -5.36 10.55
N VAL A 231 4.64 -4.09 10.30
CA VAL A 231 4.47 -3.57 8.94
C VAL A 231 5.79 -3.58 8.16
N SER A 232 6.89 -3.14 8.77
CA SER A 232 8.21 -3.13 8.14
C SER A 232 8.66 -4.53 7.73
N ARG A 233 8.54 -5.52 8.63
CA ARG A 233 8.84 -6.92 8.31
C ARG A 233 7.91 -7.47 7.22
N GLY A 234 6.64 -7.07 7.23
CA GLY A 234 5.69 -7.41 6.16
C GLY A 234 6.11 -6.85 4.80
N MET A 235 6.58 -5.61 4.75
CA MET A 235 7.07 -4.99 3.52
C MET A 235 8.37 -5.63 3.02
N GLU A 236 9.30 -5.96 3.91
CA GLU A 236 10.53 -6.68 3.56
C GLU A 236 10.23 -8.08 3.01
N ALA A 237 9.29 -8.81 3.62
CA ALA A 237 8.86 -10.11 3.12
C ALA A 237 8.19 -10.01 1.74
N LEU A 238 7.36 -8.99 1.52
CA LEU A 238 6.76 -8.73 0.20
C LEU A 238 7.82 -8.42 -0.86
N ALA A 239 8.80 -7.58 -0.54
CA ALA A 239 9.90 -7.28 -1.45
C ALA A 239 10.71 -8.54 -1.82
N GLN A 240 10.99 -9.42 -0.85
CA GLN A 240 11.67 -10.70 -1.12
C GLN A 240 10.84 -11.64 -2.00
N ILE A 241 9.51 -11.65 -1.84
CA ILE A 241 8.62 -12.44 -2.69
C ILE A 241 8.60 -11.88 -4.11
N GLU A 242 8.57 -10.56 -4.27
CA GLU A 242 8.63 -9.90 -5.58
C GLU A 242 9.94 -10.22 -6.32
N ASP A 243 11.09 -10.14 -5.64
CA ASP A 243 12.38 -10.54 -6.20
C ASP A 243 12.41 -12.02 -6.60
N SER A 244 11.89 -12.90 -5.74
CA SER A 244 11.81 -14.33 -6.02
C SER A 244 10.91 -14.64 -7.22
N LEU A 245 9.78 -13.93 -7.34
CA LEU A 245 8.89 -14.02 -8.49
C LEU A 245 9.55 -13.50 -9.77
N GLY A 246 10.36 -12.44 -9.67
CA GLY A 246 11.20 -11.95 -10.75
C GLY A 246 12.15 -13.04 -11.27
N GLY A 247 12.92 -13.64 -10.37
CA GLY A 247 13.86 -14.72 -10.73
C GLY A 247 13.17 -15.96 -11.33
N LEU A 248 12.02 -16.35 -10.79
CA LEU A 248 11.22 -17.47 -11.34
C LEU A 248 10.67 -17.15 -12.73
N ARG A 249 10.30 -15.90 -13.02
CA ARG A 249 9.87 -15.47 -14.36
C ARG A 249 11.01 -15.53 -15.37
N GLU A 250 12.20 -15.05 -14.99
CA GLU A 250 13.39 -15.16 -15.85
C GLU A 250 13.73 -16.61 -16.17
N GLN A 251 13.67 -17.51 -15.18
CA GLN A 251 13.87 -18.95 -15.41
C GLN A 251 12.82 -19.54 -16.35
N LEU A 252 11.56 -19.14 -16.20
CA LEU A 252 10.47 -19.59 -17.07
C LEU A 252 10.67 -19.13 -18.52
N ASP A 253 11.07 -17.88 -18.71
CA ASP A 253 11.30 -17.32 -20.04
C ASP A 253 12.53 -17.95 -20.70
N TYR A 254 13.59 -18.23 -19.93
CA TYR A 254 14.73 -19.00 -20.42
C TYR A 254 14.31 -20.41 -20.88
N LEU A 255 13.53 -21.14 -20.08
CA LEU A 255 13.06 -22.48 -20.45
C LEU A 255 12.13 -22.46 -21.66
N ARG A 256 11.30 -21.42 -21.82
CA ARG A 256 10.47 -21.22 -23.01
C ARG A 256 11.35 -21.00 -24.25
N GLY A 257 12.36 -20.14 -24.16
CA GLY A 257 13.31 -19.92 -25.25
C GLY A 257 14.06 -21.20 -25.64
N LEU A 258 14.48 -22.00 -24.66
CA LEU A 258 15.11 -23.30 -24.92
C LEU A 258 14.17 -24.26 -25.66
N ARG A 259 12.89 -24.30 -25.28
CA ARG A 259 11.87 -25.12 -25.95
C ARG A 259 11.63 -24.66 -27.40
N GLU A 260 11.61 -23.36 -27.66
CA GLU A 260 11.50 -22.82 -29.02
C GLU A 260 12.71 -23.20 -29.88
N HIS A 261 13.92 -23.12 -29.33
CA HIS A 261 15.12 -23.59 -30.01
C HIS A 261 15.07 -25.09 -30.31
N GLN A 262 14.60 -25.91 -29.37
CA GLN A 262 14.45 -27.35 -29.58
C GLN A 262 13.47 -27.65 -30.73
N LEU A 263 12.32 -26.98 -30.74
CA LEU A 263 11.34 -27.12 -31.84
C LEU A 263 11.91 -26.68 -33.19
N SER A 264 12.73 -25.63 -33.22
CA SER A 264 13.41 -25.18 -34.43
C SER A 264 14.42 -26.23 -34.94
N VAL A 265 15.21 -26.81 -34.03
CA VAL A 265 16.15 -27.89 -34.37
C VAL A 265 15.41 -29.12 -34.91
N ASP A 266 14.29 -29.49 -34.30
CA ASP A 266 13.50 -30.64 -34.76
C ASP A 266 12.91 -30.40 -36.16
N ARG A 267 12.41 -29.19 -36.45
CA ARG A 267 11.97 -28.81 -37.80
C ARG A 267 13.11 -28.86 -38.82
N ALA A 268 14.27 -28.31 -38.47
CA ALA A 268 15.45 -28.33 -39.35
C ALA A 268 15.92 -29.76 -39.62
N ARG A 269 15.89 -30.65 -38.61
CA ARG A 269 16.18 -32.08 -38.78
C ARG A 269 15.19 -32.76 -39.71
N GLU A 270 13.90 -32.46 -39.58
CA GLU A 270 12.87 -32.99 -40.47
C GLU A 270 13.06 -32.51 -41.92
N GLU A 271 13.38 -31.23 -42.12
CA GLU A 271 13.69 -30.68 -43.44
C GLU A 271 14.90 -31.37 -44.08
N VAL A 272 16.00 -31.53 -43.32
CA VAL A 272 17.19 -32.25 -43.81
C VAL A 272 16.83 -33.68 -44.21
N ALA A 273 16.08 -34.41 -43.37
CA ALA A 273 15.66 -35.77 -43.67
C ALA A 273 14.80 -35.84 -44.96
N ARG A 274 13.86 -34.90 -45.15
CA ARG A 274 13.04 -34.79 -46.36
C ARG A 274 13.90 -34.53 -47.61
N TYR A 275 14.84 -33.59 -47.53
CA TYR A 275 15.73 -33.28 -48.65
C TYR A 275 16.67 -34.45 -48.98
N THR A 276 17.20 -35.13 -47.97
CA THR A 276 18.01 -36.34 -48.17
C THR A 276 17.20 -37.42 -48.88
N PHE A 277 15.96 -37.67 -48.45
CA PHE A 277 15.08 -38.65 -49.10
C PHE A 277 14.80 -38.30 -50.56
N LEU A 278 14.46 -37.03 -50.86
CA LEU A 278 14.23 -36.58 -52.23
C LEU A 278 15.49 -36.72 -53.11
N LYS A 279 16.67 -36.43 -52.56
CA LYS A 279 17.94 -36.64 -53.26
C LYS A 279 18.15 -38.11 -53.59
N THR A 280 17.98 -39.01 -52.62
CA THR A 280 18.12 -40.46 -52.84
C THR A 280 17.11 -40.98 -53.86
N LEU A 281 15.86 -40.50 -53.83
CA LEU A 281 14.84 -40.85 -54.82
C LEU A 281 15.28 -40.43 -56.24
N LYS A 282 15.79 -39.21 -56.39
CA LYS A 282 16.26 -38.70 -57.68
C LYS A 282 17.48 -39.46 -58.19
N GLU A 283 18.43 -39.80 -57.32
CA GLU A 283 19.59 -40.63 -57.65
C GLU A 283 19.18 -42.03 -58.10
N ARG A 284 18.22 -42.66 -57.41
CA ARG A 284 17.64 -43.94 -57.80
C ARG A 284 17.01 -43.86 -59.18
N ASP A 285 16.20 -42.84 -59.45
CA ASP A 285 15.52 -42.68 -60.74
C ASP A 285 16.54 -42.51 -61.87
N LEU A 286 17.57 -41.70 -61.67
CA LEU A 286 18.64 -41.48 -62.66
C LEU A 286 19.48 -42.74 -62.93
N LEU A 287 19.76 -43.52 -61.87
CA LEU A 287 20.41 -44.83 -62.01
C LEU A 287 19.52 -45.82 -62.77
N SER A 288 18.20 -45.82 -62.51
CA SER A 288 17.26 -46.69 -63.21
C SER A 288 17.15 -46.35 -64.70
N GLU A 289 17.14 -45.06 -65.06
CA GLU A 289 17.18 -44.61 -66.46
C GLU A 289 18.50 -45.02 -67.14
N THR A 290 19.62 -44.93 -66.43
CA THR A 290 20.93 -45.32 -66.95
C THR A 290 21.02 -46.82 -67.18
N LEU A 291 20.51 -47.62 -66.24
CA LEU A 291 20.42 -49.09 -66.38
C LEU A 291 19.54 -49.46 -67.57
N ALA A 292 18.37 -48.85 -67.72
CA ALA A 292 17.49 -49.11 -68.87
C ALA A 292 18.15 -48.78 -70.22
N ARG A 293 18.94 -47.69 -70.28
CA ARG A 293 19.75 -47.34 -71.47
C ARG A 293 20.87 -48.37 -71.72
N GLN A 294 21.52 -48.85 -70.67
CA GLN A 294 22.55 -49.89 -70.81
C GLN A 294 21.96 -51.22 -71.26
N ASP A 295 20.82 -51.63 -70.69
CA ASP A 295 20.12 -52.87 -71.04
C ASP A 295 19.64 -52.84 -72.50
N SER A 296 19.05 -51.74 -72.94
CA SER A 296 18.68 -51.56 -74.36
C SER A 296 19.90 -51.57 -75.29
N GLY A 297 21.01 -50.94 -74.88
CA GLY A 297 22.29 -51.00 -75.63
C GLY A 297 22.86 -52.41 -75.72
N LEU A 298 22.84 -53.17 -74.61
CA LEU A 298 23.27 -54.57 -74.58
C LEU A 298 22.37 -55.45 -75.45
N ALA A 299 21.05 -55.23 -75.43
CA ALA A 299 20.13 -55.94 -76.31
C ALA A 299 20.45 -55.68 -77.79
N ALA A 300 20.68 -54.42 -78.18
CA ALA A 300 21.06 -54.09 -79.56
C ALA A 300 22.39 -54.72 -79.99
N ILE A 301 23.41 -54.71 -79.10
CA ILE A 301 24.70 -55.36 -79.37
C ILE A 301 24.52 -56.88 -79.53
N ARG A 302 23.70 -57.52 -78.68
CA ARG A 302 23.41 -58.95 -78.79
C ARG A 302 22.75 -59.29 -80.12
N THR A 303 21.76 -58.50 -80.54
CA THR A 303 21.11 -58.67 -81.85
C THR A 303 22.10 -58.51 -83.01
N GLU A 304 23.02 -57.53 -82.93
CA GLU A 304 24.06 -57.38 -83.97
C GLU A 304 25.08 -58.53 -83.94
N GLN A 305 25.44 -59.03 -82.76
CA GLN A 305 26.29 -60.22 -82.63
C GLN A 305 25.64 -61.47 -83.24
N GLU A 306 24.34 -61.67 -83.02
CA GLU A 306 23.57 -62.75 -83.65
C GLU A 306 23.59 -62.60 -85.17
N ARG A 307 23.32 -61.40 -85.69
CA ARG A 307 23.36 -61.10 -87.14
C ARG A 307 24.74 -61.33 -87.77
N LEU A 308 25.81 -60.88 -87.11
CA LEU A 308 27.18 -61.12 -87.55
C LEU A 308 27.55 -62.60 -87.47
N GLY A 309 27.07 -63.31 -86.45
CA GLY A 309 27.21 -64.76 -86.32
C GLY A 309 26.58 -65.50 -87.51
N GLU A 310 25.38 -65.11 -87.91
CA GLU A 310 24.71 -65.63 -89.11
C GLU A 310 25.51 -65.35 -90.38
N LEU A 311 26.00 -64.12 -90.57
CA LEU A 311 26.81 -63.75 -91.73
C LEU A 311 28.13 -64.52 -91.80
N VAL A 312 28.81 -64.70 -90.68
CA VAL A 312 30.02 -65.52 -90.59
C VAL A 312 29.70 -66.98 -90.89
N GLY A 313 28.57 -67.49 -90.41
CA GLY A 313 28.07 -68.82 -90.75
C GLY A 313 27.86 -68.99 -92.26
N GLN A 314 27.19 -68.03 -92.91
CA GLN A 314 26.98 -68.02 -94.37
C GLN A 314 28.29 -67.92 -95.14
N ALA A 315 29.22 -67.05 -94.72
CA ALA A 315 30.52 -66.90 -95.36
C ALA A 315 31.37 -68.18 -95.23
N ARG A 316 31.37 -68.83 -94.07
CA ARG A 316 32.03 -70.13 -93.88
C ARG A 316 31.44 -71.22 -94.77
N ALA A 317 30.11 -71.28 -94.88
CA ALA A 317 29.44 -72.21 -95.78
C ALA A 317 29.82 -71.95 -97.26
N ALA A 318 29.90 -70.67 -97.67
CA ALA A 318 30.33 -70.30 -99.01
C ALA A 318 31.80 -70.65 -99.28
N VAL A 319 32.70 -70.43 -98.32
CA VAL A 319 34.11 -70.84 -98.42
C VAL A 319 34.22 -72.35 -98.54
N ALA A 320 33.53 -73.12 -97.68
CA ALA A 320 33.52 -74.57 -97.75
C ALA A 320 32.98 -75.09 -99.10
N SER A 321 31.94 -74.46 -99.65
CA SER A 321 31.42 -74.77 -101.00
C SER A 321 32.46 -74.49 -102.09
N ARG A 322 33.17 -73.37 -102.02
CA ARG A 322 34.22 -73.02 -102.99
C ARG A 322 35.46 -73.89 -102.86
N GLU A 323 35.82 -74.31 -101.65
CA GLU A 323 36.89 -75.28 -101.43
C GLU A 323 36.52 -76.67 -101.98
N ALA A 324 35.27 -77.09 -101.82
CA ALA A 324 34.76 -78.31 -102.45
C ALA A 324 34.81 -78.23 -103.99
N GLU A 325 34.34 -77.12 -104.58
CA GLU A 325 34.47 -76.87 -106.03
C GLU A 325 35.93 -76.87 -106.51
N LEU A 326 36.85 -76.27 -105.75
CA LEU A 326 38.28 -76.28 -106.05
C LEU A 326 38.89 -77.68 -105.97
N GLN A 327 38.44 -78.52 -105.03
CA GLN A 327 38.86 -79.92 -104.95
C GLN A 327 38.35 -80.74 -106.14
N ASP A 328 37.10 -80.52 -106.55
CA ASP A 328 36.52 -81.17 -107.74
C ASP A 328 37.25 -80.73 -109.02
N LEU A 329 37.55 -79.44 -109.18
CA LEU A 329 38.35 -78.93 -110.29
C LEU A 329 39.77 -79.51 -110.30
N ARG A 330 40.45 -79.60 -109.13
CA ARG A 330 41.77 -80.25 -109.03
C ARG A 330 41.73 -81.73 -109.35
N ARG A 331 40.60 -82.40 -109.10
CA ARG A 331 40.39 -83.81 -109.46
C ARG A 331 40.19 -83.95 -110.97
N GLN A 332 39.41 -83.08 -111.58
CA GLN A 332 39.23 -83.01 -113.04
C GLN A 332 40.54 -82.65 -113.77
N ASP A 333 41.36 -81.75 -113.24
CA ASP A 333 42.66 -81.40 -113.81
C ASP A 333 43.67 -82.56 -113.70
N ARG A 334 43.62 -83.34 -112.62
CA ARG A 334 44.40 -84.58 -112.49
C ARG A 334 43.98 -85.65 -113.49
N GLU A 335 42.69 -85.78 -113.75
CA GLU A 335 42.15 -86.70 -114.76
C GLU A 335 42.48 -86.24 -116.19
N GLY A 336 42.39 -84.94 -116.49
CA GLY A 336 42.76 -84.38 -117.80
C GLY A 336 44.26 -84.39 -118.10
N LEU A 337 45.12 -84.23 -117.09
CA LEU A 337 46.58 -84.37 -117.25
C LEU A 337 47.02 -85.82 -117.44
N LEU A 338 46.26 -86.79 -116.93
CA LEU A 338 46.49 -88.22 -117.18
C LEU A 338 46.07 -88.61 -118.61
N GLU A 339 44.95 -88.08 -119.11
CA GLU A 339 44.51 -88.31 -120.50
C GLU A 339 45.49 -87.72 -121.52
N LYS A 340 45.98 -86.49 -121.30
CA LYS A 340 46.97 -85.86 -122.21
C LYS A 340 48.34 -86.54 -122.21
N ARG A 341 48.71 -87.22 -121.13
CA ARG A 341 49.95 -88.02 -121.06
C ARG A 341 49.82 -89.35 -121.80
N ILE A 342 48.62 -89.95 -121.79
CA ILE A 342 48.33 -91.20 -122.50
C ILE A 342 48.19 -90.98 -124.01
N GLU A 343 47.74 -89.82 -124.47
CA GLU A 343 47.73 -89.49 -125.91
C GLU A 343 49.14 -89.20 -126.45
N LEU A 344 50.01 -88.53 -125.69
CA LEU A 344 51.38 -88.21 -126.15
C LEU A 344 52.34 -89.42 -126.14
N GLU A 345 52.04 -90.48 -125.37
CA GLU A 345 52.81 -91.73 -125.38
C GLU A 345 52.32 -92.74 -126.43
N ARG A 346 51.27 -92.42 -127.21
CA ARG A 346 50.72 -93.28 -128.28
C ARG A 346 51.14 -92.91 -129.71
N ASP A 347 51.82 -91.77 -129.89
CA ASP A 347 52.35 -91.30 -131.18
C ASP A 347 53.91 -91.35 -131.25
N SER A 348 54.55 -92.15 -130.40
CA SER A 348 55.90 -92.72 -130.61
C SER A 348 55.80 -94.22 -130.76
#